data_AF-A0A842S2A1-F1
#
_entry.id   AF-A0A842S2A1-F1
#
_cell.length_a   1.000
_cell.length_b   1.000
_cell.length_c   1.000
_cell.angle_alpha   90.00
_cell.angle_beta   90.00
_cell.angle_gamma   90.00
#
_symmetry.space_group_name_H-M   'P 1'
#
loop_
_entity.id
_entity.type
_entity.pdbx_description
1 polymer ?
#
loop_
_entity_poly.entity_id
_entity_poly.type
_entity_poly.pdbx_seq_one_letter_code
_entity_poly.pdbx_strand_id
1 'polypeptide(L)' 'MDIKEDYYKNGQKKYEYWYLDGKLDRKDGPAVQCWYENGQKWYEYWYLNGKQLSEREFLLLNRKRKLGKL' A
#
# COMPACT_ATOMS: atom_id res chain seq x y z
N MET A 1 6.15 10.11 7.46
CA MET A 1 5.72 8.84 6.84
C MET A 1 5.45 7.92 7.99
N ASP A 2 4.20 7.55 8.17
CA ASP A 2 3.76 6.79 9.33
C ASP A 2 3.27 5.44 8.85
N ILE A 3 3.68 4.39 9.56
CA ILE A 3 3.25 3.02 9.29
C ILE A 3 2.43 2.56 10.48
N LYS A 4 1.25 2.00 10.22
CA LYS A 4 0.44 1.33 11.25
C LYS A 4 0.34 -0.15 10.93
N GLU A 5 0.63 -0.96 11.92
CA GLU A 5 0.63 -2.42 11.81
C GLU A 5 -0.28 -3.01 12.88
N ASP A 6 -0.93 -4.12 12.53
CA ASP A 6 -1.66 -4.97 13.46
C ASP A 6 -1.26 -6.41 13.20
N TYR A 7 -1.32 -7.24 14.24
CA TYR A 7 -0.84 -8.62 14.22
C TYR A 7 -1.88 -9.56 14.81
N TYR A 8 -1.95 -10.77 14.26
CA TYR A 8 -2.66 -11.88 14.88
C TYR A 8 -1.96 -12.33 16.17
N LYS A 9 -2.68 -13.09 17.01
CA LYS A 9 -2.12 -13.62 18.27
C LYS A 9 -0.91 -14.52 18.04
N ASN A 10 -0.83 -15.16 16.87
CA ASN A 10 0.30 -16.00 16.46
C ASN A 10 1.52 -15.19 15.97
N GLY A 11 1.47 -13.86 16.01
CA GLY A 11 2.55 -12.97 15.57
C GLY A 11 2.59 -12.70 14.07
N GLN A 12 1.71 -13.31 13.27
CA GLN A 12 1.62 -12.99 11.84
C GLN A 12 1.01 -11.62 11.63
N LYS A 13 1.55 -10.86 10.67
CA LYS A 13 1.02 -9.55 10.31
C LYS A 13 -0.41 -9.70 9.81
N LYS A 14 -1.32 -8.85 10.28
CA LYS A 14 -2.73 -8.83 9.90
C LYS A 14 -3.02 -7.68 8.94
N TYR A 15 -2.56 -6.48 9.28
CA TYR A 15 -2.68 -5.29 8.45
C TYR A 15 -1.41 -4.46 8.48
N GLU A 16 -1.15 -3.76 7.37
CA GLU A 16 -0.11 -2.75 7.25
C GLU A 16 -0.66 -1.58 6.43
N TYR A 17 -0.55 -0.39 6.99
CA TYR A 17 -1.03 0.85 6.38
C TYR A 17 0.11 1.85 6.29
N TRP A 18 0.26 2.47 5.12
CA TRP A 18 1.27 3.49 4.86
C TRP A 18 0.61 4.85 4.71
N TYR A 19 1.03 5.80 5.54
CA TYR A 19 0.52 7.18 5.55
C TYR A 19 1.62 8.20 5.27
N LEU A 20 1.29 9.19 4.45
CA LEU A 20 2.04 10.43 4.28
C LEU A 20 1.13 11.60 4.65
N ASP A 21 1.58 12.43 5.59
CA ASP A 21 0.84 13.62 6.06
C ASP A 21 -0.62 13.30 6.46
N GLY A 22 -0.79 12.20 7.20
CA GLY A 22 -2.10 11.73 7.69
C GLY A 22 -3.01 11.10 6.63
N LYS A 23 -2.56 10.94 5.37
CA LYS A 23 -3.32 10.33 4.28
C LYS A 23 -2.66 9.02 3.83
N LEU A 24 -3.47 8.03 3.43
CA LEU A 24 -2.92 6.83 2.81
C LEU A 24 -2.14 7.22 1.53
N ASP A 25 -0.86 6.86 1.51
CA ASP A 25 0.03 7.12 0.38
C ASP A 25 1.20 6.15 0.42
N ARG A 26 1.49 5.55 -0.74
CA ARG A 26 2.76 4.86 -0.95
C ARG A 26 3.13 4.90 -2.42
N LYS A 27 4.32 5.41 -2.74
CA LYS A 27 4.80 5.54 -4.13
C LYS A 27 5.30 4.23 -4.72
N ASP A 28 5.75 3.31 -3.87
CA ASP A 28 6.48 2.11 -4.28
C ASP A 28 5.66 0.81 -4.15
N GLY A 29 4.38 0.91 -3.82
CA GLY A 29 3.51 -0.26 -3.68
C GLY A 29 2.13 0.10 -3.13
N PRO A 30 1.34 -0.90 -2.72
CA PRO A 30 0.04 -0.64 -2.10
C PRO A 30 0.23 0.04 -0.73
N ALA A 31 -0.66 0.97 -0.43
CA ALA A 31 -0.69 1.71 0.82
C ALA A 31 -1.50 0.98 1.91
N VAL A 32 -2.18 -0.11 1.55
CA VAL A 32 -2.82 -1.03 2.49
C VAL A 32 -2.49 -2.46 2.05
N GLN A 33 -2.04 -3.29 2.98
CA GLN A 33 -1.88 -4.72 2.78
C GLN A 33 -2.57 -5.48 3.92
N CYS A 34 -3.25 -6.56 3.56
CA CYS A 34 -3.95 -7.45 4.49
C CYS A 34 -3.46 -8.88 4.28
N TRP A 35 -3.34 -9.65 5.35
CA TRP A 35 -2.96 -11.06 5.29
C TRP A 35 -3.97 -11.90 6.08
N TYR A 36 -4.11 -13.16 5.66
CA TYR A 36 -4.73 -14.20 6.46
C TYR A 36 -3.81 -14.61 7.61
N GLU A 37 -4.37 -15.27 8.63
CA GLU A 37 -3.61 -15.71 9.82
C GLU A 37 -2.50 -16.73 9.50
N ASN A 38 -2.59 -17.41 8.35
CA ASN A 38 -1.54 -18.29 7.83
C ASN A 38 -0.38 -17.53 7.12
N GLY A 39 -0.41 -16.20 7.11
CA GLY A 39 0.59 -15.35 6.46
C GLY A 39 0.40 -15.17 4.96
N GLN A 40 -0.60 -15.79 4.34
CA GLN A 40 -0.92 -15.57 2.93
C GLN A 40 -1.55 -14.19 2.75
N LYS A 41 -1.08 -13.44 1.74
CA LYS A 41 -1.64 -12.14 1.43
C LYS A 41 -3.09 -12.28 0.93
N TRP A 42 -3.97 -11.43 1.46
CA TRP A 42 -5.40 -11.44 1.16
C TRP A 42 -5.78 -10.35 0.16
N TYR A 43 -5.51 -9.08 0.48
CA TYR A 43 -5.82 -7.95 -0.37
C TYR A 43 -4.77 -6.85 -0.28
N GLU A 44 -4.73 -6.04 -1.34
CA GLU A 44 -3.88 -4.87 -1.45
C GLU A 44 -4.71 -3.70 -2.00
N TYR A 45 -4.47 -2.50 -1.47
CA TYR A 45 -5.08 -1.28 -2.00
C TYR A 45 -4.02 -0.21 -2.23
N TRP A 46 -4.10 0.45 -3.39
CA TRP A 46 -3.19 1.50 -3.80
C TRP A 46 -3.80 2.86 -3.51
N TYR A 47 -3.02 3.71 -2.83
CA TYR A 47 -3.39 5.09 -2.59
C TYR A 47 -2.22 6.01 -2.93
N LEU A 48 -2.55 7.15 -3.53
CA LEU A 48 -1.63 8.27 -3.73
C LEU A 48 -2.31 9.57 -3.30
N ASN A 49 -1.70 10.29 -2.37
CA ASN A 49 -2.18 11.51 -1.74
C ASN A 49 -3.61 11.37 -1.19
N GLY A 50 -3.92 10.21 -0.59
CA GLY A 50 -5.24 9.88 -0.05
C GLY A 50 -6.29 9.49 -1.09
N LYS A 51 -5.95 9.43 -2.40
CA LYS A 51 -6.86 8.96 -3.45
C LYS A 51 -6.63 7.49 -3.73
N GLN A 52 -7.68 6.69 -3.66
CA GLN A 52 -7.63 5.28 -4.04
C GLN A 52 -7.48 5.15 -5.55
N LEU A 53 -6.61 4.24 -5.98
CA LEU A 53 -6.38 3.91 -7.38
C LEU A 53 -6.63 2.42 -7.58
N SER A 54 -7.07 2.06 -8.78
CA SER A 54 -6.85 0.68 -9.24
C SER A 54 -5.34 0.42 -9.37
N GLU A 55 -4.94 -0.84 -9.22
CA GLU A 55 -3.56 -1.26 -9.47
C GLU A 55 -3.10 -0.82 -10.87
N ARG A 56 -3.97 -0.94 -11.88
CA ARG A 56 -3.67 -0.53 -13.26
C ARG A 56 -3.34 0.97 -13.36
N GLU A 57 -4.14 1.82 -12.74
CA GLU A 57 -3.89 3.28 -12.74
C GLU A 57 -2.59 3.61 -12.02
N PHE A 58 -2.33 2.98 -10.88
CA PHE A 58 -1.10 3.14 -10.13
C PHE A 58 0.13 2.76 -10.96
N LEU A 59 0.10 1.60 -11.61
CA LEU A 59 1.18 1.12 -12.48
C LEU A 59 1.42 2.06 -13.66
N LEU A 60 0.37 2.56 -14.31
CA LEU A 60 0.48 3.52 -15.41
C LEU A 60 1.09 4.85 -14.95
N LEU A 61 0.66 5.38 -13.79
CA LEU A 61 1.23 6.60 -13.21
C LEU A 61 2.70 6.42 -12.87
N ASN A 62 3.08 5.31 -12.25
CA ASN A 62 4.47 5.03 -11.93
C ASN A 62 5.34 4.83 -13.17
N ARG A 63 4.81 4.22 -14.23
CA ARG A 63 5.51 4.14 -15.53
C ARG A 63 5.74 5.53 -16.13
N LYS A 64 4.71 6.39 -16.16
CA LYS A 64 4.83 7.77 -16.66
C LYS A 64 5.85 8.60 -15.86
N ARG A 65 5.84 8.49 -14.53
CA ARG A 65 6.82 9.16 -13.64
C ARG A 65 8.26 8.71 -13.89
N LYS A 66 8.48 7.43 -14.21
CA LYS A 66 9.80 6.92 -14.55
C LYS A 66 10.28 7.43 -15.92
N LEU A 67 9.38 7.49 -16.90
CA LEU A 67 9.70 7.98 -18.25
C LEU A 67 9.92 9.51 -18.31
N GLY A 68 9.15 10.30 -17.55
CA GLY A 68 9.31 11.76 -17.49
C GLY A 68 10.43 12.24 -16.55
N LYS A 69 11.26 11.32 -16.05
CA LYS A 69 12.50 11.60 -15.30
C LYS A 69 13.76 11.22 -16.09
N LEU A 70 13.60 10.82 -17.35
CA LEU A 70 14.66 10.76 -18.36
C LEU A 70 14.74 12.11 -19.08
#